data_AF-A0A0G1P817-F1
#
_entry.id   AF-A0A0G1P817-F1
#
_cell.length_a   1.000
_cell.length_b   1.000
_cell.length_c   1.000
_cell.angle_alpha   90.00
_cell.angle_beta   90.00
_cell.angle_gamma   90.00
#
_symmetry.space_group_name_H-M   'P 1'
#
loop_
_entity.id
_entity.type
_entity.pdbx_description
1 polymer ?
#
loop_
_entity_poly.entity_id
_entity_poly.type
_entity_poly.pdbx_seq_one_letter_code
_entity_poly.pdbx_strand_id
1 'polypeptide(L)'
;MPNFILIFYQFFNHPFFVIFGGIAATIVLLGFILNFVFWVLGIWPLLRRLGLGRWTRKIVIVAKTEVYNQLKKDLVDSGIFRENNISQIFSKSLAEIKERDLLLVHYQSFSEDEIKTILANKKSHAGMVFYYPIFSNKKGEQIPPKMFKLISNAENTTLVNFRGRLLNDIITTLITTSYEKR
;
A
#
# COMPACT_ATOMS: atom_id res chain seq x y z
N MET A 1 -28.03 -53.13 -25.25
CA MET A 1 -27.81 -51.70 -24.95
C MET A 1 -26.46 -51.34 -25.54
N PRO A 2 -26.37 -50.31 -26.41
CA PRO A 2 -25.06 -49.84 -26.86
C PRO A 2 -24.23 -49.54 -25.61
N ASN A 3 -22.98 -50.04 -25.58
CA ASN A 3 -22.10 -49.91 -24.42
C ASN A 3 -21.89 -48.42 -24.14
N PHE A 4 -22.70 -47.88 -23.24
CA PHE A 4 -22.65 -46.48 -22.82
C PHE A 4 -21.25 -46.09 -22.37
N ILE A 5 -20.53 -47.03 -21.74
CA ILE A 5 -19.12 -46.91 -21.36
C ILE A 5 -18.20 -46.64 -22.56
N LEU A 6 -18.47 -47.26 -23.71
CA LEU A 6 -17.66 -47.16 -24.92
C LEU A 6 -17.90 -45.83 -25.63
N ILE A 7 -19.15 -45.36 -25.67
CA ILE A 7 -19.52 -44.02 -26.15
C ILE A 7 -18.88 -42.94 -25.27
N PHE A 8 -18.95 -43.12 -23.95
CA PHE A 8 -18.32 -42.22 -22.98
C PHE A 8 -16.80 -42.17 -23.15
N TYR A 9 -16.15 -43.33 -23.28
CA TYR A 9 -14.71 -43.41 -23.53
C TYR A 9 -14.30 -42.73 -24.86
N GLN A 10 -15.06 -42.93 -25.93
CA GLN A 10 -14.79 -42.28 -27.23
C GLN A 10 -14.99 -40.77 -27.16
N PHE A 11 -16.00 -40.30 -26.41
CA PHE A 11 -16.24 -38.89 -26.20
C PHE A 11 -15.05 -38.19 -25.53
N PHE A 12 -14.49 -38.73 -24.44
CA PHE A 12 -13.33 -38.14 -23.76
C PHE A 12 -12.00 -38.30 -24.51
N ASN A 13 -11.89 -39.30 -25.39
CA ASN A 13 -10.72 -39.45 -26.28
C ASN A 13 -10.81 -38.60 -27.55
N HIS A 14 -11.86 -37.80 -27.72
CA HIS A 14 -11.90 -36.86 -28.83
C HIS A 14 -10.69 -35.92 -28.74
N PRO A 15 -9.96 -35.66 -29.85
CA PRO A 15 -8.71 -34.89 -29.85
C PRO A 15 -8.82 -33.53 -29.14
N PHE A 16 -10.00 -32.90 -29.23
CA PHE A 16 -10.33 -31.68 -28.49
C PHE A 16 -10.14 -31.83 -26.98
N PHE A 17 -10.77 -32.83 -26.33
CA PHE A 17 -10.69 -32.99 -24.88
C PHE A 17 -9.31 -33.43 -24.42
N VAL A 18 -8.59 -34.20 -25.23
CA VAL A 18 -7.21 -34.61 -24.92
C VAL A 18 -6.27 -33.39 -24.92
N ILE A 19 -6.37 -32.51 -25.92
CA ILE A 19 -5.54 -31.30 -26.01
C ILE A 19 -5.89 -30.32 -24.88
N PHE A 20 -7.17 -29.99 -24.70
CA PHE A 20 -7.60 -29.08 -23.64
C PHE A 20 -7.31 -29.65 -22.25
N GLY A 21 -7.53 -30.95 -22.04
CA GLY A 21 -7.22 -31.65 -20.81
C GLY A 21 -5.72 -31.63 -20.51
N GLY A 22 -4.87 -31.87 -21.52
CA GLY A 22 -3.42 -31.77 -21.40
C GLY A 22 -2.95 -30.37 -21.02
N ILE A 23 -3.47 -29.32 -21.68
CA ILE A 23 -3.16 -27.93 -21.36
C ILE A 23 -3.60 -27.59 -19.93
N ALA A 24 -4.85 -27.93 -19.57
CA ALA A 24 -5.37 -27.68 -18.23
C ALA A 24 -4.56 -28.40 -17.14
N ALA A 25 -4.24 -29.68 -17.35
CA ALA A 25 -3.42 -30.46 -16.42
C ALA A 25 -2.02 -29.86 -16.27
N THR A 26 -1.41 -29.41 -17.37
CA THR A 26 -0.10 -28.75 -17.35
C THR A 26 -0.13 -27.44 -16.56
N ILE A 27 -1.17 -26.61 -16.75
CA ILE A 27 -1.35 -25.36 -15.99
C ILE A 27 -1.53 -25.65 -14.50
N VAL A 28 -2.35 -26.65 -14.15
CA VAL A 28 -2.57 -27.06 -12.75
C VAL A 28 -1.28 -27.55 -12.11
N LEU A 29 -0.51 -28.40 -12.81
CA LEU A 29 0.76 -28.93 -12.31
C LEU A 29 1.78 -27.81 -12.11
N LEU A 30 1.93 -26.90 -13.07
CA LEU A 30 2.78 -25.72 -12.95
C LEU A 30 2.35 -24.83 -11.78
N GLY A 31 1.05 -24.56 -11.66
CA GLY A 31 0.48 -23.80 -10.55
C GLY A 31 0.77 -24.43 -9.20
N PHE A 32 0.67 -25.76 -9.10
CA PHE A 32 0.98 -26.50 -7.88
C PHE A 32 2.47 -26.39 -7.51
N ILE A 33 3.37 -26.62 -8.48
CA ILE A 33 4.82 -26.52 -8.28
C ILE A 33 5.21 -25.10 -7.84
N LEU A 34 4.70 -24.07 -8.52
CA LEU A 34 4.99 -22.68 -8.19
C LEU A 34 4.49 -22.31 -6.78
N ASN A 35 3.27 -22.72 -6.42
CA ASN A 35 2.75 -22.48 -5.07
C ASN A 35 3.59 -23.21 -4.01
N PHE A 36 4.00 -24.43 -4.27
CA PHE A 36 4.87 -25.19 -3.37
C PHE A 36 6.23 -24.49 -3.19
N VAL A 37 6.85 -24.02 -4.28
CA VAL A 37 8.11 -23.26 -4.22
C VAL A 37 7.93 -21.96 -3.44
N PHE A 38 6.89 -21.17 -3.70
CA PHE A 38 6.63 -19.92 -2.94
C PHE A 38 6.33 -20.16 -1.47
N TRP A 39 5.74 -21.30 -1.14
CA TRP A 39 5.50 -21.71 0.24
C TRP A 39 6.81 -22.10 0.94
N VAL A 40 7.63 -22.96 0.33
CA VAL A 40 8.94 -23.39 0.86
C VAL A 40 9.89 -22.20 1.05
N LEU A 41 9.92 -21.27 0.10
CA LEU A 41 10.77 -20.08 0.16
C LEU A 41 10.23 -19.00 1.11
N GLY A 42 9.05 -19.17 1.69
CA GLY A 42 8.44 -18.16 2.56
C GLY A 42 8.12 -16.84 1.85
N ILE A 43 8.10 -16.82 0.51
CA ILE A 43 7.81 -15.64 -0.31
C ILE A 43 6.31 -15.35 -0.33
N TRP A 44 5.48 -16.38 -0.17
CA TRP A 44 4.03 -16.27 -0.12
C TRP A 44 3.49 -15.16 0.82
N PRO A 45 3.88 -15.09 2.11
CA PRO A 45 3.43 -14.01 3.00
C PRO A 45 3.87 -12.62 2.53
N LEU A 46 5.02 -12.48 1.88
CA LEU A 46 5.52 -11.19 1.36
C LEU A 46 4.70 -10.74 0.14
N LEU A 47 4.48 -11.62 -0.84
CA LEU A 47 3.64 -11.33 -2.00
C LEU A 47 2.21 -11.00 -1.58
N ARG A 48 1.68 -11.72 -0.59
CA ARG A 48 0.38 -11.42 -0.01
C ARG A 48 0.35 -10.05 0.66
N ARG A 49 1.38 -9.67 1.43
CA ARG A 49 1.47 -8.34 2.06
C ARG A 49 1.57 -7.21 1.03
N LEU A 50 2.35 -7.40 -0.04
CA LEU A 50 2.50 -6.41 -1.12
C LEU A 50 1.23 -6.28 -1.98
N GLY A 51 0.70 -7.42 -2.43
CA GLY A 51 -0.48 -7.48 -3.30
C GLY A 51 -1.76 -7.01 -2.60
N LEU A 52 -2.04 -7.51 -1.38
CA LEU A 52 -3.16 -7.01 -0.58
C LEU A 52 -2.93 -5.56 -0.13
N GLY A 53 -1.67 -5.18 0.10
CA GLY A 53 -1.28 -3.81 0.39
C GLY A 53 -1.82 -2.84 -0.65
N ARG A 54 -1.51 -3.06 -1.93
CA ARG A 54 -2.02 -2.28 -3.06
C ARG A 54 -3.55 -2.29 -3.19
N TRP A 55 -4.19 -3.44 -2.97
CA TRP A 55 -5.64 -3.58 -3.19
C TRP A 55 -6.51 -3.06 -2.06
N THR A 56 -6.06 -3.15 -0.81
CA THR A 56 -6.93 -2.93 0.36
C THR A 56 -6.49 -1.78 1.27
N ARG A 57 -5.20 -1.40 1.28
CA ARG A 57 -4.74 -0.32 2.16
C ARG A 57 -5.24 1.01 1.65
N LYS A 58 -5.88 1.75 2.55
CA LYS A 58 -6.25 3.14 2.34
C LYS A 58 -5.14 4.04 2.87
N ILE A 59 -4.73 5.00 2.07
CA ILE A 59 -3.78 6.04 2.47
C ILE A 59 -4.54 7.36 2.61
N VAL A 60 -4.23 8.08 3.67
CA VAL A 60 -4.81 9.38 3.94
C VAL A 60 -3.75 10.44 3.79
N ILE A 61 -3.99 11.40 2.90
CA ILE A 61 -3.11 12.53 2.69
C ILE A 61 -3.61 13.70 3.54
N VAL A 62 -2.76 14.13 4.46
CA VAL A 62 -2.98 15.29 5.32
C VAL A 62 -2.20 16.44 4.69
N ALA A 63 -2.88 17.26 3.88
CA ALA A 63 -2.28 18.36 3.13
C ALA A 63 -3.35 19.40 2.72
N LYS A 64 -2.90 20.63 2.39
CA LYS A 64 -3.74 21.62 1.72
C LYS A 64 -4.16 21.14 0.32
N THR A 65 -5.31 21.59 -0.16
CA THR A 65 -5.96 21.11 -1.41
C THR A 65 -5.04 21.09 -2.63
N GLU A 66 -4.22 22.13 -2.83
CA GLU A 66 -3.30 22.20 -3.96
C GLU A 66 -2.25 21.09 -3.93
N VAL A 67 -1.61 20.89 -2.78
CA VAL A 67 -0.57 19.88 -2.58
C VAL A 67 -1.18 18.47 -2.57
N TYR A 68 -2.37 18.33 -2.01
CA TYR A 68 -3.13 17.09 -2.03
C TYR A 68 -3.34 16.57 -3.46
N ASN A 69 -3.81 17.42 -4.38
CA ASN A 69 -4.07 17.01 -5.74
C ASN A 69 -2.79 16.54 -6.46
N GLN A 70 -1.65 17.19 -6.20
CA GLN A 70 -0.35 16.79 -6.73
C GLN A 70 0.10 15.44 -6.16
N LEU A 71 0.07 15.27 -4.84
CA LEU A 71 0.46 14.02 -4.19
C LEU A 71 -0.47 12.86 -4.55
N LYS A 72 -1.78 13.11 -4.64
CA LYS A 72 -2.76 12.12 -5.10
C LYS A 72 -2.41 11.67 -6.51
N LYS A 73 -2.15 12.61 -7.42
CA LYS A 73 -1.75 12.29 -8.80
C LYS A 73 -0.49 11.43 -8.82
N ASP A 74 0.55 11.79 -8.07
CA ASP A 74 1.80 11.01 -7.99
C ASP A 74 1.56 9.58 -7.50
N LEU A 75 0.73 9.39 -6.47
CA LEU A 75 0.42 8.07 -5.92
C LEU A 75 -0.41 7.22 -6.87
N VAL A 76 -1.36 7.81 -7.59
CA VAL A 76 -2.17 7.10 -8.59
C VAL A 76 -1.32 6.74 -9.81
N ASP A 77 -0.57 7.70 -10.34
CA ASP A 77 0.28 7.53 -11.54
C ASP A 77 1.40 6.50 -11.28
N SER A 78 1.88 6.38 -10.03
CA SER A 78 2.82 5.32 -9.63
C SER A 78 2.25 3.90 -9.69
N GLY A 79 0.92 3.76 -9.72
CA GLY A 79 0.22 2.48 -9.68
C GLY A 79 0.21 1.77 -8.31
N ILE A 80 0.83 2.34 -7.27
CA ILE A 80 0.93 1.74 -5.93
C ILE A 80 -0.41 1.81 -5.19
N PHE A 81 -1.19 2.86 -5.40
CA PHE A 81 -2.51 3.03 -4.79
C PHE A 81 -3.59 3.19 -5.86
N ARG A 82 -4.77 2.63 -5.56
CA ARG A 82 -5.99 2.91 -6.33
C ARG A 82 -6.56 4.25 -5.88
N GLU A 83 -7.13 5.00 -6.81
CA GLU A 83 -7.72 6.30 -6.51
C GLU A 83 -8.74 6.26 -5.35
N ASN A 84 -9.62 5.24 -5.34
CA ASN A 84 -10.64 5.05 -4.30
C ASN A 84 -10.05 4.71 -2.91
N ASN A 85 -8.77 4.36 -2.84
CA ASN A 85 -8.05 4.07 -1.60
C ASN A 85 -7.30 5.31 -1.08
N ILE A 86 -7.35 6.45 -1.77
CA ILE A 86 -6.73 7.70 -1.34
C ILE A 86 -7.83 8.63 -0.83
N SER A 87 -7.63 9.19 0.35
CA SER A 87 -8.54 10.19 0.92
C SER A 87 -7.77 11.37 1.52
N GLN A 88 -8.46 12.48 1.73
CA GLN A 88 -7.86 13.71 2.26
C GLN A 88 -8.36 14.00 3.68
N ILE A 89 -7.47 14.50 4.53
CA ILE A 89 -7.84 15.16 5.80
C ILE A 89 -7.37 16.62 5.76
N PHE A 90 -8.25 17.53 6.19
CA PHE A 90 -7.98 18.95 6.29
C PHE A 90 -7.63 19.35 7.73
N SER A 91 -7.12 20.58 7.93
CA SER A 91 -6.80 21.12 9.26
C SER A 91 -7.99 21.13 10.22
N LYS A 92 -9.22 21.24 9.71
CA LYS A 92 -10.44 21.22 10.54
C LYS A 92 -10.84 19.82 11.02
N SER A 93 -10.30 18.76 10.40
CA SER A 93 -10.70 17.37 10.66
C SER A 93 -9.55 16.48 11.15
N LEU A 94 -8.54 17.08 11.81
CA LEU A 94 -7.39 16.35 12.36
C LEU A 94 -7.78 15.25 13.39
N ALA A 95 -8.98 15.31 13.96
CA ALA A 95 -9.50 14.26 14.83
C ALA A 95 -9.71 12.93 14.08
N GLU A 96 -10.01 12.96 12.78
CA GLU A 96 -10.24 11.75 11.96
C GLU A 96 -8.97 10.90 11.80
N ILE A 97 -7.78 11.44 12.09
CA ILE A 97 -6.50 10.74 12.04
C ILE A 97 -6.51 9.49 12.94
N LYS A 98 -7.27 9.54 14.05
CA LYS A 98 -7.40 8.44 14.99
C LYS A 98 -7.99 7.17 14.39
N GLU A 99 -8.66 7.25 13.25
CA GLU A 99 -9.29 6.10 12.58
C GLU A 99 -8.47 5.57 11.40
N ARG A 100 -7.26 6.11 11.15
CA ARG A 100 -6.49 5.85 9.93
C ARG A 100 -5.24 5.04 10.24
N ASP A 101 -4.89 4.14 9.33
CA ASP A 101 -3.78 3.20 9.53
C ASP A 101 -2.53 3.54 8.70
N LEU A 102 -2.67 4.41 7.69
CA LEU A 102 -1.56 4.92 6.88
C LEU A 102 -1.78 6.38 6.50
N LEU A 103 -0.83 7.23 6.87
CA LEU A 103 -0.91 8.69 6.78
C LEU A 103 0.29 9.22 5.98
N LEU A 104 0.02 10.10 5.01
CA LEU A 104 1.01 10.93 4.33
C LEU A 104 0.76 12.38 4.72
N VAL A 105 1.65 12.96 5.51
CA VAL A 105 1.49 14.31 6.05
C VAL A 105 2.44 15.26 5.33
N HIS A 106 1.92 16.28 4.67
CA HIS A 106 2.76 17.34 4.12
C HIS A 106 3.08 18.39 5.19
N TYR A 107 4.34 18.47 5.61
CA TYR A 107 4.74 19.29 6.76
C TYR A 107 4.42 20.78 6.56
N GLN A 108 4.82 21.38 5.43
CA GLN A 108 4.64 22.83 5.14
C GLN A 108 3.18 23.23 4.86
N SER A 109 2.23 22.29 4.98
CA SER A 109 0.79 22.61 4.91
C SER A 109 0.21 23.06 6.25
N PHE A 110 0.92 22.88 7.36
CA PHE A 110 0.38 23.05 8.71
C PHE A 110 1.35 23.81 9.61
N SER A 111 0.80 24.41 10.66
CA SER A 111 1.55 25.00 11.77
C SER A 111 2.11 23.92 12.70
N GLU A 112 3.11 24.27 13.51
CA GLU A 112 3.72 23.33 14.46
C GLU A 112 2.74 22.74 15.47
N ASP A 113 1.73 23.51 15.91
CA ASP A 113 0.73 23.02 16.87
C ASP A 113 -0.26 22.05 16.21
N GLU A 114 -0.58 22.26 14.93
CA GLU A 114 -1.31 21.28 14.13
C GLU A 114 -0.49 20.01 13.93
N ILE A 115 0.83 20.11 13.71
CA ILE A 115 1.72 18.93 13.62
C ILE A 115 1.74 18.14 14.93
N LYS A 116 1.82 18.81 16.09
CA LYS A 116 1.71 18.15 17.40
C LYS A 116 0.36 17.43 17.54
N THR A 117 -0.71 18.06 17.08
CA THR A 117 -2.07 17.48 17.11
C THR A 117 -2.16 16.24 16.21
N ILE A 118 -1.57 16.30 15.00
CA ILE A 118 -1.49 15.17 14.07
C ILE A 118 -0.76 13.98 14.72
N LEU A 119 0.38 14.25 15.36
CA LEU A 119 1.19 13.23 16.04
C LEU A 119 0.46 12.65 17.26
N ALA A 120 -0.22 13.48 18.06
CA ALA A 120 -0.99 13.04 19.21
C ALA A 120 -2.22 12.18 18.83
N ASN A 121 -2.83 12.44 17.67
CA ASN A 121 -3.97 11.67 17.18
C ASN A 121 -3.58 10.41 16.40
N LYS A 122 -2.29 10.18 16.16
CA LYS A 122 -1.80 8.99 15.46
C LYS A 122 -1.96 7.74 16.34
N LYS A 123 -2.50 6.65 15.79
CA LYS A 123 -2.45 5.33 16.45
C LYS A 123 -1.00 4.83 16.52
N SER A 124 -0.61 4.16 17.61
CA SER A 124 0.74 3.59 17.78
C SER A 124 1.15 2.70 16.58
N HIS A 125 0.28 1.79 16.14
CA HIS A 125 0.54 0.86 15.04
C HIS A 125 0.41 1.48 13.63
N ALA A 126 -0.12 2.70 13.49
CA ALA A 126 -0.38 3.30 12.18
C ALA A 126 0.93 3.77 11.54
N GLY A 127 1.05 3.62 10.22
CA GLY A 127 2.17 4.16 9.46
C GLY A 127 1.99 5.65 9.21
N MET A 128 3.03 6.44 9.42
CA MET A 128 3.01 7.88 9.12
C MET A 128 4.27 8.27 8.34
N VAL A 129 4.08 8.94 7.23
CA VAL A 129 5.16 9.50 6.41
C VAL A 129 5.02 11.01 6.40
N PHE A 130 5.97 11.71 7.02
CA PHE A 130 6.08 13.16 6.90
C PHE A 130 6.85 13.51 5.64
N TYR A 131 6.18 14.13 4.68
CA TYR A 131 6.81 14.68 3.50
C TYR A 131 7.14 16.16 3.73
N TYR A 132 8.42 16.46 3.65
CA TYR A 132 9.01 17.77 3.89
C TYR A 132 9.99 18.14 2.75
N PRO A 133 9.49 18.61 1.59
CA PRO A 133 10.35 19.00 0.48
C PRO A 133 11.22 20.21 0.83
N ILE A 134 12.53 19.95 1.02
CA ILE A 134 13.55 20.96 1.37
C ILE A 134 13.81 21.99 0.26
N PHE A 135 13.47 21.68 -0.99
CA PHE A 135 13.67 22.54 -2.16
C PHE A 135 12.36 23.17 -2.69
N SER A 136 11.27 23.16 -1.91
CA SER A 136 10.02 23.79 -2.36
C SER A 136 10.14 25.31 -2.40
N ASN A 137 9.37 25.96 -3.29
CA ASN A 137 9.37 27.42 -3.52
C ASN A 137 9.04 28.27 -2.28
N LYS A 138 8.58 27.66 -1.18
CA LYS A 138 8.52 28.31 0.12
C LYS A 138 9.90 28.22 0.78
N LYS A 139 10.66 29.32 0.72
CA LYS A 139 11.93 29.48 1.44
C LYS A 139 11.86 28.88 2.85
N GLY A 140 12.68 27.87 3.12
CA GLY A 140 13.37 27.76 4.40
C GLY A 140 12.56 27.43 5.66
N GLU A 141 11.38 26.84 5.57
CA GLU A 141 10.77 26.23 6.78
C GLU A 141 11.51 24.94 7.11
N GLN A 142 12.78 25.01 7.50
CA GLN A 142 13.48 23.91 8.14
C GLN A 142 12.65 23.46 9.33
N ILE A 143 12.44 22.15 9.45
CA ILE A 143 11.80 21.59 10.64
C ILE A 143 12.67 21.99 11.83
N PRO A 144 12.15 22.75 12.81
CA PRO A 144 12.94 23.14 13.96
C PRO A 144 13.48 21.91 14.69
N PRO A 145 14.68 21.97 15.31
CA PRO A 145 15.30 20.80 15.94
C PRO A 145 14.39 20.09 16.95
N LYS A 146 13.57 20.85 17.69
CA LYS A 146 12.58 20.30 18.62
C LYS A 146 11.51 19.47 17.91
N MET A 147 10.95 19.99 16.82
CA MET A 147 9.92 19.29 16.03
C MET A 147 10.50 18.08 15.31
N PHE A 148 11.73 18.21 14.78
CA PHE A 148 12.44 17.11 14.13
C PHE A 148 12.63 15.93 15.09
N LYS A 149 13.06 16.21 16.32
CA LYS A 149 13.20 15.20 17.39
C LYS A 149 11.86 14.58 17.74
N LEU A 150 10.79 15.38 17.80
CA LEU A 150 9.45 14.89 18.14
C LEU A 150 8.90 13.94 17.07
N ILE A 151 9.01 14.30 15.79
CA ILE A 151 8.61 13.46 14.66
C ILE A 151 9.46 12.18 14.59
N SER A 152 10.78 12.30 14.72
CA SER A 152 11.71 11.16 14.55
C SER A 152 11.60 10.13 15.67
N ASN A 153 11.14 10.53 16.86
CA ASN A 153 10.92 9.62 17.98
C ASN A 153 9.50 9.03 18.01
N ALA A 154 8.60 9.44 17.11
CA ALA A 154 7.26 8.88 17.04
C ALA A 154 7.30 7.49 16.39
N GLU A 155 6.61 6.52 17.00
CA GLU A 155 6.54 5.15 16.50
C GLU A 155 6.00 5.09 15.07
N ASN A 156 6.54 4.19 14.24
CA ASN A 156 6.08 3.95 12.86
C ASN A 156 5.99 5.23 12.01
N THR A 157 6.86 6.20 12.29
CA THR A 157 6.89 7.51 11.63
C THR A 157 8.20 7.69 10.89
N THR A 158 8.13 8.07 9.62
CA THR A 158 9.29 8.32 8.75
C THR A 158 9.25 9.74 8.24
N LEU A 159 10.41 10.41 8.21
CA LEU A 159 10.57 11.74 7.63
C LEU A 159 11.25 11.65 6.27
N VAL A 160 10.64 12.28 5.26
CA VAL A 160 11.08 12.20 3.86
C VAL A 160 11.22 13.60 3.28
N ASN A 161 12.41 13.90 2.78
CA ASN A 161 12.76 15.21 2.24
C ASN A 161 12.81 15.29 0.72
N PHE A 162 12.85 14.14 0.04
CA PHE A 162 12.95 14.04 -1.42
C PHE A 162 11.73 13.38 -2.04
N ARG A 163 11.17 14.02 -3.07
CA ARG A 163 10.04 13.46 -3.84
C ARG A 163 10.38 12.08 -4.43
N GLY A 164 11.60 11.88 -4.93
CA GLY A 164 12.04 10.60 -5.49
C GLY A 164 12.14 9.45 -4.47
N ARG A 165 12.25 9.77 -3.17
CA ARG A 165 12.22 8.77 -2.09
C ARG A 165 10.83 8.56 -1.50
N LEU A 166 9.91 9.49 -1.74
CA LEU A 166 8.58 9.48 -1.14
C LEU A 166 7.84 8.16 -1.35
N LEU A 167 7.83 7.65 -2.59
CA LEU A 167 7.16 6.39 -2.88
C LEU A 167 7.83 5.20 -2.17
N ASN A 168 9.15 5.16 -2.13
CA ASN A 168 9.91 4.09 -1.47
C ASN A 168 9.61 4.07 0.04
N ASP A 169 9.60 5.24 0.67
CA ASP A 169 9.34 5.36 2.10
C ASP A 169 7.87 5.06 2.43
N ILE A 170 6.92 5.41 1.54
CA ILE A 170 5.51 5.01 1.68
C ILE A 170 5.35 3.49 1.55
N ILE A 171 5.96 2.85 0.55
CA ILE A 171 5.90 1.39 0.37
C ILE A 171 6.52 0.70 1.58
N THR A 172 7.69 1.14 2.03
CA THR A 172 8.38 0.56 3.18
C THR A 172 7.51 0.67 4.42
N THR A 173 6.94 1.85 4.68
CA THR A 173 6.01 2.08 5.79
C THR A 173 4.77 1.18 5.70
N LEU A 174 4.22 0.99 4.49
CA LEU A 174 3.07 0.11 4.26
C LEU A 174 3.39 -1.36 4.58
N ILE A 175 4.61 -1.82 4.29
CA ILE A 175 5.06 -3.19 4.55
C ILE A 175 5.37 -3.42 6.03
N THR A 176 6.03 -2.45 6.68
CA THR A 176 6.48 -2.56 8.07
C THR A 176 5.34 -2.37 9.06
N THR A 177 4.35 -1.55 8.74
CA THR A 177 3.16 -1.40 9.58
C THR A 177 2.18 -2.52 9.30
N SER A 178 1.91 -3.35 10.32
CA SER A 178 1.08 -4.53 10.14
C SER A 178 -0.38 -4.16 9.90
N TYR A 179 -1.10 -5.05 9.23
CA TYR A 179 -2.55 -5.06 9.29
C TYR A 179 -2.89 -5.36 10.75
N GLU A 180 -3.58 -4.47 11.44
CA GLU A 180 -4.25 -4.88 12.66
C GLU A 180 -5.30 -5.89 12.18
N LYS A 181 -5.13 -7.17 12.56
CA LYS A 181 -6.19 -8.16 12.35
C LYS A 181 -7.36 -7.69 13.22
N ARG A 182 -8.24 -6.87 12.65
CA ARG A 182 -9.62 -6.79 13.14
C ARG A 182 -10.27 -8.16 12.98
#